data_AF-A0A1H0FI28-F1
#
_entry.id   AF-A0A1H0FI28-F1
#
_cell.length_a   1.000
_cell.length_b   1.000
_cell.length_c   1.000
_cell.angle_alpha   90.00
_cell.angle_beta   90.00
_cell.angle_gamma   90.00
#
_symmetry.space_group_name_H-M   'P 1'
#
loop_
_entity.id
_entity.type
_entity.pdbx_description
1 polymer ?
#
loop_
_entity_poly.entity_id
_entity_poly.type
_entity_poly.pdbx_seq_one_letter_code
_entity_poly.pdbx_strand_id
1 'polypeptide(L)' 'MADESVFSPVQAFEVLKKRAADMINIKLMKSGGIYKAQLINQMAEEFGMWQTY' A
#
# COMPACT_ATOMS: atom_id res chain seq x y z
N MET A 1 4.64 -15.01 -1.25
CA MET A 1 3.82 -13.86 -1.67
C MET A 1 2.64 -13.76 -0.74
N ALA A 2 2.82 -13.07 0.38
CA ALA A 2 1.69 -12.55 1.14
C ALA A 2 1.24 -11.23 0.47
N ASP A 3 -0.07 -11.08 0.31
CA ASP A 3 -0.71 -9.94 -0.35
C ASP A 3 -1.74 -9.35 0.61
N GLU A 4 -1.53 -8.11 1.00
CA GLU A 4 -2.40 -7.37 1.89
C GLU A 4 -3.11 -6.24 1.13
N SER A 5 -4.43 -6.22 1.25
CA SER A 5 -5.23 -5.11 0.72
C SER A 5 -5.23 -3.95 1.71
N VAL A 6 -4.68 -2.81 1.32
CA VAL A 6 -4.62 -1.60 2.15
C VAL A 6 -5.61 -0.55 1.65
N PHE A 7 -6.27 0.15 2.58
CA PHE A 7 -7.28 1.16 2.26
C PHE A 7 -6.94 2.54 2.81
N SER A 8 -5.79 2.69 3.45
CA SER A 8 -5.31 3.98 3.90
C SER A 8 -3.78 4.02 3.95
N PRO A 9 -3.19 5.23 3.84
CA PRO A 9 -1.76 5.42 4.06
C PRO A 9 -1.25 4.82 5.38
N VAL A 10 -2.03 4.96 6.46
CA VAL A 10 -1.65 4.46 7.79
C VAL A 10 -1.61 2.93 7.82
N GLN A 11 -2.57 2.25 7.19
CA GLN A 11 -2.56 0.79 7.08
C GLN A 11 -1.37 0.31 6.23
N ALA A 12 -1.11 0.98 5.11
CA ALA A 12 0.05 0.67 4.27
C ALA A 12 1.35 0.79 5.08
N PHE A 13 1.51 1.88 5.84
CA PHE A 13 2.69 2.10 6.67
C PHE A 13 2.88 0.99 7.73
N GLU A 14 1.80 0.52 8.36
CA GLU A 14 1.88 -0.59 9.31
C GLU A 14 2.35 -1.91 8.67
N VAL A 15 1.86 -2.22 7.46
CA VAL A 15 2.28 -3.42 6.70
C VAL A 15 3.75 -3.30 6.28
N LEU A 16 4.12 -2.14 5.74
CA LEU A 16 5.48 -1.78 5.33
C LEU A 16 6.47 -1.92 6.50
N LYS A 17 6.14 -1.33 7.66
CA LYS A 17 6.97 -1.34 8.86
C LYS A 17 7.17 -2.75 9.41
N LYS A 18 6.12 -3.58 9.38
CA LYS A 18 6.19 -4.97 9.88
C LYS A 18 6.87 -5.91 8.88
N ARG A 19 7.16 -5.47 7.65
CA ARG A 19 7.55 -6.34 6.52
C ARG A 19 6.62 -7.55 6.41
N ALA A 20 5.33 -7.32 6.66
CA ALA A 20 4.34 -8.39 6.76
C ALA A 20 3.91 -8.92 5.38
N ALA A 21 4.26 -8.21 4.31
CA ALA A 21 3.91 -8.57 2.94
C ALA A 21 5.06 -8.22 1.97
N ASP A 22 5.16 -9.00 0.89
CA ASP A 22 6.06 -8.72 -0.24
C ASP A 22 5.38 -7.81 -1.28
N MET A 23 4.05 -7.70 -1.21
CA MET A 23 3.20 -7.00 -2.16
C MET A 23 2.00 -6.37 -1.44
N ILE A 24 1.61 -5.16 -1.88
CA ILE A 24 0.38 -4.50 -1.40
C ILE A 24 -0.57 -4.19 -2.55
N ASN A 25 -1.87 -4.40 -2.30
CA ASN A 25 -2.94 -4.03 -3.23
C ASN A 25 -3.60 -2.72 -2.82
N ILE A 26 -3.56 -1.73 -3.71
CA ILE A 26 -4.14 -0.40 -3.46
C ILE A 26 -5.55 -0.35 -4.06
N LYS A 27 -6.58 -0.61 -3.26
CA LYS A 27 -7.97 -0.51 -3.76
C LYS A 27 -8.42 0.94 -3.84
N LEU A 28 -8.38 1.52 -5.05
CA LEU A 28 -8.69 2.93 -5.31
C LEU A 28 -10.02 3.40 -4.70
N MET A 29 -11.09 2.64 -4.91
CA MET A 29 -12.44 2.97 -4.43
C MET A 29 -12.55 2.97 -2.90
N LYS A 30 -11.68 2.22 -2.21
CA LYS A 30 -11.66 2.12 -0.74
C LYS A 30 -10.59 3.00 -0.11
N SER A 31 -9.60 3.43 -0.89
CA SER A 31 -8.52 4.29 -0.45
C SER A 31 -8.92 5.76 -0.34
N GLY A 32 -10.12 6.13 -0.80
CA GLY A 32 -10.61 7.50 -0.78
C GLY A 32 -10.13 8.35 -1.95
N GLY A 33 -9.90 7.72 -3.12
CA GLY A 33 -9.56 8.39 -4.37
C GLY A 33 -8.08 8.33 -4.75
N ILE A 34 -7.78 8.85 -5.95
CA ILE A 34 -6.45 8.77 -6.60
C ILE A 34 -5.35 9.37 -5.74
N TYR A 35 -5.62 10.50 -5.09
CA TYR A 35 -4.62 11.18 -4.26
C TYR A 35 -4.08 10.29 -3.12
N LYS A 36 -4.98 9.63 -2.38
CA LYS A 36 -4.58 8.73 -1.29
C LYS A 36 -3.94 7.45 -1.82
N ALA A 37 -4.38 6.95 -2.98
CA ALA A 37 -3.74 5.81 -3.65
C ALA A 37 -2.29 6.14 -4.07
N GLN A 38 -2.03 7.33 -4.59
CA GLN A 38 -0.68 7.79 -4.93
C GLN A 38 0.21 7.93 -3.71
N LEU A 39 -0.31 8.41 -2.58
CA LEU A 39 0.44 8.46 -1.31
C LEU A 39 0.85 7.05 -0.84
N ILE A 40 -0.06 6.08 -0.93
CA ILE A 40 0.24 4.68 -0.61
C ILE A 40 1.31 4.14 -1.57
N ASN A 41 1.21 4.48 -2.87
CA ASN A 41 2.17 4.05 -3.86
C ASN A 41 3.59 4.59 -3.59
N GLN A 42 3.72 5.90 -3.34
CA GLN A 42 5.00 6.51 -3.02
C GLN A 42 5.65 5.89 -1.78
N MET A 43 4.87 5.64 -0.72
CA MET A 43 5.39 4.95 0.46
C MET A 43 5.83 3.52 0.15
N ALA A 44 5.13 2.79 -0.72
CA ALA A 44 5.55 1.45 -1.11
C ALA A 44 6.88 1.47 -1.88
N GLU A 45 7.05 2.43 -2.79
CA GLU A 45 8.28 2.64 -3.57
C GLU A 45 9.48 2.99 -2.66
N GLU A 46 9.29 3.87 -1.67
CA GLU A 46 10.33 4.23 -0.70
C GLU A 46 10.85 3.03 0.11
N PHE A 47 9.99 2.05 0.37
CA PHE A 47 10.34 0.82 1.08
C PHE A 47 10.80 -0.31 0.14
N GLY A 48 10.85 -0.08 -1.17
CA GLY A 48 11.26 -1.06 -2.17
C GLY A 48 10.27 -2.22 -2.35
N MET A 49 9.00 -2.01 -2.04
CA MET A 49 7.96 -3.03 -2.21
C MET A 49 7.25 -2.92 -3.57
N TRP A 50 6.84 -4.06 -4.10
CA TRP A 50 6.10 -4.14 -5.37
C TRP A 50 4.61 -3.86 -5.14
N GLN A 51 3.99 -3.16 -6.09
CA GLN A 51 2.61 -2.68 -5.98
C GLN A 51 1.78 -3.02 -7.22
N THR A 52 0.51 -3.35 -6.99
CA THR A 52 -0.51 -3.60 -8.00
C THR A 52 -1.75 -2.76 -7.73
N TYR A 53 -2.38 -2.26 -8.80
CA TYR A 53 -3.54 -1.35 -8.76
C TYR A 53 -4.88 -2.11 -8.82
#